data_AF-A0A485J6U9-F1
#
_entry.id   AF-A0A485J6U9-F1
#
_cell.length_a   1.000
_cell.length_b   1.000
_cell.length_c   1.000
_cell.angle_alpha   90.00
_cell.angle_beta   90.00
_cell.angle_gamma   90.00
#
_symmetry.space_group_name_H-M   'P 1'
#
loop_
_entity.id
_entity.type
_entity.pdbx_description
1 polymer ?
#
loop_
_entity_poly.entity_id
_entity_poly.type
_entity_poly.pdbx_seq_one_letter_code
_entity_poly.pdbx_strand_id
1 'polypeptide(L)'
;MLDSKNITDLLHLDHLLGAECEEIDGVMNNARRVKIASQLLSETPNETSISKLSERYFISGASIVNDLRVIESWLAPLGLSLIRSPSGTHIEGSEGQVRQAMALLINGIINHNEPQGVVYSRLDPGSYKALVHYFGEEEVLFVQSLLLGYGK
;
A
#
# COMPACT_ATOMS: atom_id res chain seq x y z
N MET A 1 -34.12 4.85 15.99
CA MET A 1 -34.06 3.45 15.55
C MET A 1 -33.27 3.44 14.25
N LEU A 2 -31.96 3.16 14.35
CA LEU A 2 -31.05 3.14 13.20
C LEU A 2 -31.41 1.92 12.34
N ASP A 3 -31.62 2.13 11.04
CA ASP A 3 -32.10 1.12 10.10
C ASP A 3 -31.06 -0.01 9.95
N SER A 4 -31.48 -1.24 10.23
CA SER A 4 -30.63 -2.44 10.27
C SER A 4 -29.89 -2.71 8.96
N LYS A 5 -30.37 -2.16 7.83
CA LYS A 5 -29.74 -2.31 6.52
C LYS A 5 -28.40 -1.58 6.41
N ASN A 6 -28.28 -0.41 7.04
CA ASN A 6 -27.09 0.45 6.94
C ASN A 6 -25.90 -0.12 7.73
N ILE A 7 -26.17 -0.78 8.86
CA ILE A 7 -25.14 -1.41 9.70
C ILE A 7 -24.55 -2.64 9.00
N THR A 8 -25.39 -3.43 8.33
CA THR A 8 -24.92 -4.60 7.56
C THR A 8 -24.09 -4.18 6.35
N ASP A 9 -24.43 -3.07 5.69
CA ASP A 9 -23.66 -2.50 4.58
C ASP A 9 -22.31 -1.93 5.06
N LEU A 10 -22.28 -1.27 6.21
CA LEU A 10 -21.04 -0.76 6.82
C LEU A 10 -20.12 -1.89 7.29
N LEU A 11 -20.67 -2.95 7.89
CA LEU A 11 -19.92 -4.14 8.30
C LEU A 11 -19.42 -4.94 7.10
N HIS A 12 -20.16 -4.96 5.98
CA HIS A 12 -19.69 -5.55 4.73
C HIS A 12 -18.54 -4.74 4.13
N LEU A 13 -18.61 -3.41 4.19
CA LEU A 13 -17.55 -2.53 3.69
C LEU A 13 -16.29 -2.65 4.55
N ASP A 14 -16.43 -2.75 5.87
CA ASP A 14 -15.32 -2.97 6.81
C ASP A 14 -14.68 -4.35 6.62
N HIS A 15 -15.49 -5.38 6.31
CA HIS A 15 -14.98 -6.71 5.99
C HIS A 15 -14.29 -6.79 4.62
N LEU A 16 -14.79 -6.04 3.62
CA LEU A 16 -14.16 -5.94 2.29
C LEU A 16 -12.83 -5.17 2.36
N LEU A 17 -12.78 -4.09 3.14
CA LEU A 17 -11.56 -3.32 3.41
C LEU A 17 -10.56 -4.10 4.27
N GLY A 18 -11.04 -4.93 5.21
CA GLY A 18 -10.19 -5.77 6.07
C GLY A 18 -9.45 -6.87 5.31
N ALA A 19 -10.08 -7.48 4.30
CA ALA A 19 -9.44 -8.48 3.44
C ALA A 19 -8.40 -7.87 2.49
N GLU A 20 -8.64 -6.64 2.00
CA GLU A 20 -7.65 -5.87 1.26
C GLU A 20 -6.45 -5.48 2.14
N CYS A 21 -6.68 -5.28 3.45
CA CYS A 21 -5.65 -4.85 4.40
C CYS A 21 -4.64 -5.95 4.78
N GLU A 22 -5.07 -7.22 4.93
CA GLU A 22 -4.17 -8.32 5.36
C GLU A 22 -3.04 -8.61 4.34
N GLU A 23 -3.32 -8.52 3.03
CA GLU A 23 -2.31 -8.77 2.01
C GLU A 23 -1.41 -7.55 1.75
N ILE A 24 -1.97 -6.35 1.86
CA ILE A 24 -1.18 -5.10 1.89
C ILE A 24 -0.19 -5.15 3.05
N ASP A 25 -0.62 -5.55 4.25
CA ASP A 25 0.24 -5.71 5.42
C ASP A 25 1.39 -6.69 5.16
N GLY A 26 1.14 -7.77 4.41
CA GLY A 26 2.14 -8.77 4.03
C GLY A 26 3.29 -8.21 3.18
N VAL A 27 3.03 -7.28 2.28
CA VAL A 27 4.06 -6.59 1.50
C VAL A 27 4.68 -5.45 2.33
N MET A 28 3.85 -4.66 3.03
CA MET A 28 4.29 -3.46 3.73
C MET A 28 5.13 -3.73 4.99
N ASN A 29 4.92 -4.88 5.66
CA ASN A 29 5.69 -5.27 6.85
C ASN A 29 7.15 -5.66 6.56
N ASN A 30 7.54 -5.71 5.28
CA ASN A 30 8.88 -6.08 4.87
C ASN A 30 9.42 -5.11 3.82
N ALA A 31 10.34 -4.24 4.23
CA ALA A 31 10.96 -3.23 3.36
C ALA A 31 11.59 -3.83 2.08
N ARG A 32 12.02 -5.09 2.09
CA ARG A 32 12.54 -5.77 0.90
C ARG A 32 11.41 -6.08 -0.09
N ARG A 33 10.25 -6.55 0.37
CA ARG A 33 9.09 -6.82 -0.49
C ARG A 33 8.57 -5.55 -1.13
N VAL A 34 8.48 -4.47 -0.35
CA VAL A 34 8.14 -3.13 -0.86
C VAL A 34 9.08 -2.72 -2.00
N LYS A 35 10.39 -2.88 -1.83
CA LYS A 35 11.37 -2.54 -2.86
C LYS A 35 11.26 -3.43 -4.11
N ILE A 36 11.04 -4.74 -3.95
CA ILE A 36 10.86 -5.67 -5.08
C ILE A 36 9.58 -5.32 -5.84
N ALA A 37 8.46 -5.10 -5.13
CA ALA A 37 7.19 -4.72 -5.74
C ALA A 37 7.30 -3.40 -6.51
N SER A 38 7.91 -2.37 -5.91
CA SER A 38 8.16 -1.07 -6.57
C SER A 38 9.00 -1.23 -7.84
N GLN A 39 10.05 -2.04 -7.80
CA GLN A 39 10.86 -2.32 -8.98
C GLN A 39 10.03 -2.98 -10.09
N LEU A 40 9.32 -4.07 -9.78
CA LEU A 40 8.54 -4.82 -10.77
C LEU A 40 7.46 -3.94 -11.42
N LEU A 41 6.76 -3.14 -10.63
CA LEU A 41 5.75 -2.20 -11.14
C LEU A 41 6.37 -1.11 -12.03
N SER A 42 7.53 -0.57 -11.63
CA SER A 42 8.22 0.49 -12.40
C SER A 42 8.83 -0.02 -13.71
N GLU A 43 9.28 -1.28 -13.72
CA GLU A 43 9.91 -1.90 -14.89
C GLU A 43 8.88 -2.55 -15.82
N THR A 44 7.60 -2.66 -15.44
CA THR A 44 6.53 -3.28 -16.24
C THR A 44 6.43 -2.66 -17.65
N PRO A 45 6.35 -3.46 -18.74
CA PRO A 45 6.23 -4.92 -18.79
C PRO A 45 7.57 -5.67 -18.93
N ASN A 46 8.70 -5.01 -18.66
CA ASN A 46 10.02 -5.64 -18.84
C ASN A 46 10.24 -6.80 -17.86
N GLU A 47 10.90 -7.84 -18.38
CA GLU A 47 11.19 -9.04 -17.61
C GLU A 47 12.46 -8.93 -16.77
N THR A 48 12.41 -9.48 -15.56
CA THR A 48 13.58 -9.77 -14.73
C THR A 48 13.70 -11.26 -14.47
N SER A 49 14.72 -11.71 -13.73
CA SER A 49 14.86 -13.11 -13.34
C SER A 49 15.08 -13.25 -11.85
N ILE A 50 14.78 -14.45 -11.33
CA ILE A 50 15.07 -14.79 -9.93
C ILE A 50 16.55 -14.56 -9.60
N SER A 51 17.46 -14.92 -10.52
CA SER A 51 18.90 -14.68 -10.34
C SER A 51 19.26 -13.19 -10.31
N LYS A 52 18.71 -12.38 -11.21
CA LYS A 52 18.93 -10.91 -11.22
C LYS A 52 18.42 -10.25 -9.94
N LEU A 53 17.24 -10.65 -9.46
CA LEU A 53 16.68 -10.15 -8.21
C LEU A 53 17.51 -10.62 -7.01
N SER A 54 17.93 -11.89 -6.99
CA SER A 54 18.78 -12.47 -5.95
C SER A 54 20.10 -11.70 -5.80
N GLU A 55 20.75 -11.40 -6.93
CA GLU A 55 21.97 -10.59 -6.97
C GLU A 55 21.73 -9.16 -6.50
N ARG A 56 20.71 -8.48 -7.04
CA ARG A 56 20.40 -7.08 -6.72
C ARG A 56 20.06 -6.86 -5.25
N TYR A 57 19.30 -7.77 -4.64
CA TYR A 57 18.85 -7.67 -3.25
C TYR A 57 19.72 -8.44 -2.25
N PHE A 58 20.81 -9.07 -2.72
CA PHE A 58 21.76 -9.84 -1.91
C PHE A 58 21.09 -10.92 -1.03
N ILE A 59 20.15 -11.67 -1.61
CA ILE A 59 19.43 -12.76 -0.91
C ILE A 59 19.34 -14.00 -1.79
N SER A 60 19.04 -15.15 -1.19
CA SER A 60 18.91 -16.41 -1.94
C SER A 60 17.73 -16.39 -2.94
N GLY A 61 17.83 -17.18 -4.00
CA GLY A 61 16.73 -17.37 -4.96
C GLY A 61 15.45 -17.90 -4.30
N ALA A 62 15.56 -18.77 -3.29
CA ALA A 62 14.43 -19.25 -2.52
C ALA A 62 13.71 -18.11 -1.75
N SER A 63 14.47 -17.17 -1.18
CA SER A 63 13.91 -15.99 -0.52
C SER A 63 13.19 -15.09 -1.52
N ILE A 64 13.74 -14.90 -2.73
CA ILE A 64 13.07 -14.16 -3.80
C ILE A 64 11.76 -14.83 -4.19
N VAL A 65 11.75 -16.14 -4.42
CA VAL A 65 10.51 -16.88 -4.76
C VAL A 65 9.45 -16.70 -3.68
N ASN A 66 9.84 -16.76 -2.40
CA ASN A 66 8.93 -16.54 -1.29
C ASN A 66 8.38 -15.11 -1.24
N ASP A 67 9.22 -14.10 -1.48
CA ASP A 67 8.78 -12.70 -1.52
C ASP A 67 7.87 -12.44 -2.72
N LEU A 68 8.18 -13.00 -3.89
CA LEU A 68 7.35 -12.90 -5.09
C LEU A 68 5.97 -13.55 -4.90
N ARG A 69 5.87 -14.62 -4.13
CA ARG A 69 4.57 -15.24 -3.79
C ARG A 69 3.69 -14.28 -2.99
N VAL A 70 4.26 -13.54 -2.04
CA VAL A 70 3.50 -12.55 -1.24
C VAL A 70 3.10 -11.36 -2.12
N ILE A 71 4.01 -10.90 -2.99
CA ILE A 71 3.73 -9.81 -3.93
C ILE A 71 2.64 -10.21 -4.93
N GLU A 72 2.67 -11.45 -5.43
CA GLU A 72 1.65 -11.98 -6.34
C GLU A 72 0.25 -11.99 -5.71
N SER A 73 0.13 -12.44 -4.47
CA SER A 73 -1.13 -12.35 -3.71
C SER A 73 -1.65 -10.91 -3.68
N TRP A 74 -0.80 -9.97 -3.24
CA TRP A 74 -1.15 -8.55 -3.16
C TRP A 74 -1.56 -7.92 -4.51
N LEU A 75 -0.98 -8.38 -5.63
CA LEU A 75 -1.30 -7.89 -6.97
C LEU A 75 -2.63 -8.42 -7.52
N ALA A 76 -3.00 -9.65 -7.17
CA ALA A 76 -4.18 -10.34 -7.69
C ALA A 76 -5.50 -9.56 -7.53
N PRO A 77 -5.86 -9.00 -6.35
CA PRO A 77 -7.10 -8.24 -6.20
C PRO A 77 -7.11 -6.93 -7.00
N LEU A 78 -5.94 -6.43 -7.41
CA LEU A 78 -5.79 -5.24 -8.27
C LEU A 78 -5.96 -5.58 -9.77
N GLY A 79 -6.20 -6.86 -10.09
CA GLY A 79 -6.29 -7.37 -11.45
C GLY A 79 -4.94 -7.39 -12.18
N LEU A 80 -3.84 -7.43 -11.42
CA LEU A 80 -2.48 -7.60 -11.94
C LEU A 80 -2.04 -9.05 -11.75
N SER A 81 -1.25 -9.58 -12.69
CA SER A 81 -0.73 -10.95 -12.63
C SER A 81 0.80 -10.96 -12.65
N LEU A 82 1.42 -11.79 -11.82
CA LEU A 82 2.86 -12.01 -11.85
C LEU A 82 3.19 -13.20 -12.76
N ILE A 83 3.58 -12.90 -13.99
CA ILE A 83 3.86 -13.91 -15.02
C ILE A 83 5.26 -14.48 -14.82
N ARG A 84 5.37 -15.82 -14.90
CA ARG A 84 6.64 -16.54 -14.85
C ARG A 84 6.79 -17.35 -16.13
N SER A 85 7.80 -17.01 -16.91
CA SER A 85 8.12 -17.64 -18.19
C SER A 85 9.60 -18.06 -18.20
N PRO A 86 10.04 -18.86 -19.19
CA PRO A 86 11.46 -19.10 -19.41
C PRO A 86 12.27 -17.81 -19.70
N SER A 87 11.62 -16.78 -20.23
CA SER A 87 12.23 -15.49 -20.54
C SER A 87 12.39 -14.60 -19.30
N GLY A 88 11.54 -14.77 -18.29
CA GLY A 88 11.73 -14.18 -16.97
C GLY A 88 10.47 -14.10 -16.11
N THR A 89 10.41 -13.05 -15.31
CA THR A 89 9.30 -12.72 -14.42
C THR A 89 8.95 -11.25 -14.61
N HIS A 90 7.68 -10.95 -14.84
CA HIS A 90 7.17 -9.59 -15.02
C HIS A 90 5.73 -9.48 -14.53
N ILE A 91 5.23 -8.26 -14.36
CA ILE A 91 3.83 -7.99 -14.06
C ILE A 91 3.08 -7.75 -15.36
N GLU A 92 1.92 -8.36 -15.51
CA GLU A 92 1.00 -8.14 -16.62
C GLU A 92 -0.30 -7.49 -16.13
N GLY A 93 -0.79 -6.52 -16.90
CA GLY A 93 -2.02 -5.78 -16.64
C GLY A 93 -2.05 -4.45 -17.40
N SER A 94 -3.17 -3.73 -17.32
CA SER A 94 -3.28 -2.41 -17.95
C SER A 94 -2.43 -1.37 -17.20
N GLU A 95 -1.96 -0.34 -17.91
CA GLU A 95 -1.20 0.76 -17.30
C GLU A 95 -1.97 1.43 -16.15
N GLY A 96 -3.30 1.56 -16.27
CA GLY A 96 -4.15 2.10 -15.21
C GLY A 96 -4.08 1.26 -13.93
N GLN A 97 -4.09 -0.06 -14.04
CA GLN A 97 -3.95 -0.96 -12.89
C GLN A 97 -2.55 -0.90 -12.28
N VAL A 98 -1.50 -0.85 -13.11
CA VAL A 98 -0.12 -0.68 -12.64
C VAL A 98 0.05 0.63 -11.86
N ARG A 99 -0.52 1.73 -12.38
CA ARG A 99 -0.51 3.04 -11.72
C ARG A 99 -1.27 3.01 -10.40
N GLN A 100 -2.43 2.35 -10.36
CA GLN A 100 -3.20 2.17 -9.13
C GLN A 100 -2.41 1.39 -8.08
N ALA A 101 -1.77 0.28 -8.46
CA ALA A 101 -0.93 -0.50 -7.57
C ALA A 101 0.28 0.30 -7.05
N MET A 102 0.91 1.11 -7.90
CA MET A 102 1.99 2.01 -7.47
C MET A 102 1.50 3.06 -6.47
N ALA A 103 0.33 3.66 -6.69
CA ALA A 103 -0.26 4.62 -5.75
C ALA A 103 -0.58 3.98 -4.40
N LEU A 104 -1.14 2.77 -4.39
CA LEU A 104 -1.40 2.01 -3.16
C LEU A 104 -0.09 1.69 -2.41
N LEU A 105 0.96 1.28 -3.13
CA LEU A 105 2.27 1.00 -2.55
C LEU A 105 2.86 2.24 -1.87
N ILE A 106 2.81 3.41 -2.53
CA ILE A 106 3.29 4.68 -1.99
C ILE A 106 2.50 5.09 -0.75
N ASN A 107 1.17 5.03 -0.82
CA ASN A 107 0.30 5.37 0.29
C ASN A 107 0.52 4.44 1.49
N GLY A 108 0.72 3.14 1.24
CA GLY A 108 1.06 2.16 2.26
C GLY A 108 2.36 2.50 3.00
N ILE A 109 3.41 2.90 2.28
CA ILE A 109 4.68 3.34 2.90
C ILE A 109 4.50 4.58 3.78
N ILE A 110 3.70 5.55 3.33
CA ILE A 110 3.44 6.78 4.08
C ILE A 110 2.69 6.45 5.38
N ASN A 111 1.67 5.59 5.30
CA ASN A 111 0.79 5.28 6.42
C ASN A 111 1.40 4.28 7.43
N HIS A 112 2.25 3.34 7.01
CA HIS A 112 2.88 2.35 7.92
C HIS A 112 3.95 2.94 8.85
N ASN A 113 4.39 4.17 8.64
CA ASN A 113 5.31 4.86 9.54
C ASN A 113 4.60 5.63 10.65
N GLU A 114 3.27 5.57 10.73
CA GLU A 114 2.48 6.32 11.70
C GLU A 114 2.22 5.49 12.97
N PRO A 115 2.42 6.06 14.17
CA PRO A 115 1.84 5.51 15.38
C PRO A 115 0.32 5.49 15.26
N GLN A 116 -0.28 4.32 15.48
CA GLN A 116 -1.72 4.10 15.48
C GLN A 116 -2.42 5.15 16.36
N GLY A 117 -3.30 5.98 15.78
CA GLY A 117 -4.23 6.78 16.59
C GLY A 117 -4.67 8.13 16.06
N VAL A 118 -4.09 8.70 15.00
CA VAL A 118 -4.50 10.05 14.56
C VAL A 118 -5.35 9.98 13.29
N VAL A 119 -6.67 10.03 13.49
CA VAL A 119 -7.64 10.20 12.41
C VAL A 119 -7.57 11.64 11.93
N TYR A 120 -6.73 11.91 10.92
CA TYR A 120 -6.78 13.16 10.18
C TYR A 120 -8.01 13.13 9.28
N SER A 121 -9.15 13.56 9.83
CA SER A 121 -10.50 13.42 9.21
C SER A 121 -10.65 13.92 7.76
N ARG A 122 -9.67 14.61 7.18
CA ARG A 122 -9.70 15.08 5.78
C ARG A 122 -8.33 15.17 5.08
N LEU A 123 -7.23 14.92 5.78
CA LEU A 123 -5.88 15.05 5.23
C LEU A 123 -5.25 13.68 5.15
N ASP A 124 -4.59 13.36 4.04
CA ASP A 124 -3.74 12.18 4.02
C ASP A 124 -2.57 12.37 5.00
N PRO A 125 -2.04 11.28 5.59
CA PRO A 125 -0.97 11.38 6.58
C PRO A 125 0.31 12.06 6.06
N GLY A 126 0.60 11.96 4.75
CA GLY A 126 1.73 12.64 4.13
C GLY A 126 1.58 14.17 4.18
N SER A 127 0.39 14.66 3.84
CA SER A 127 0.04 16.07 3.97
C SER A 127 0.13 16.55 5.42
N TYR A 128 -0.35 15.77 6.39
CA TYR A 128 -0.21 16.13 7.80
C TYR A 128 1.25 16.23 8.24
N LYS A 129 2.08 15.25 7.88
CA LYS A 129 3.51 15.27 8.21
C LYS A 129 4.23 16.47 7.61
N ALA A 130 3.89 16.84 6.37
CA ALA A 130 4.40 18.07 5.77
C ALA A 130 3.99 19.30 6.58
N LEU A 131 2.72 19.38 6.99
CA LEU A 131 2.24 20.47 7.84
C LEU A 131 3.01 20.52 9.17
N VAL A 132 3.16 19.41 9.89
CA VAL A 132 3.92 19.36 11.15
C VAL A 132 5.38 19.75 10.93
N HIS A 133 6.01 19.27 9.86
CA HIS A 133 7.40 19.61 9.54
C HIS A 133 7.58 21.11 9.29
N TYR A 134 6.67 21.75 8.55
CA TYR A 134 6.79 23.17 8.19
C TYR A 134 6.29 24.13 9.27
N PHE A 135 5.27 23.74 10.04
CA PHE A 135 4.54 24.64 10.93
C PHE A 135 4.65 24.28 12.42
N GLY A 136 5.13 23.08 12.76
CA GLY A 136 5.15 22.58 14.14
C GLY A 136 3.89 21.80 14.51
N GLU A 137 4.02 20.85 15.44
CA GLU A 137 2.90 19.99 15.85
C GLU A 137 1.83 20.77 16.63
N GLU A 138 2.23 21.71 17.48
CA GLU A 138 1.31 22.51 18.30
C GLU A 138 0.38 23.37 17.44
N GLU A 139 0.94 24.06 16.43
CA GLU A 139 0.21 24.93 15.51
C GLU A 139 -0.78 24.14 14.66
N VAL A 140 -0.37 22.97 14.17
CA VAL A 140 -1.22 22.11 13.36
C VAL A 140 -2.37 21.52 14.18
N LEU A 141 -2.09 21.05 15.40
CA LEU A 141 -3.12 20.58 16.33
C LEU A 141 -4.09 21.70 16.73
N PHE A 142 -3.59 22.92 16.94
CA PHE A 142 -4.42 24.09 17.23
C PHE A 142 -5.39 24.38 16.08
N VAL A 143 -4.91 24.43 14.83
CA VAL A 143 -5.77 24.65 13.66
C VAL A 143 -6.77 23.51 13.47
N GLN A 144 -6.36 22.26 13.70
CA GLN A 144 -7.27 21.11 13.67
C GLN A 144 -8.39 21.23 14.71
N SER A 145 -8.05 21.68 15.93
CA SER A 145 -9.04 21.92 16.99
C SER A 145 -10.04 23.03 16.61
N LEU A 146 -9.58 24.09 15.93
CA LEU A 146 -10.45 25.14 15.41
C LEU A 146 -11.41 24.57 14.37
N LEU A 147 -10.89 23.87 13.35
CA LEU A 147 -11.69 23.31 12.26
C LEU A 147 -12.75 22.31 12.75
N LEU A 148 -12.44 21.52 13.78
CA LEU A 148 -13.39 20.59 14.41
C LEU A 148 -14.36 21.30 15.37
N GLY A 149 -13.96 22.44 15.94
CA GLY A 149 -14.79 23.26 16.84
C GLY A 149 -15.87 24.09 16.14
N TYR A 150 -15.71 24.41 14.85
CA TYR A 150 -16.68 25.19 14.05
C TYR A 150 -17.90 24.39 13.55
N GLY A 151 -18.03 23.10 13.92
CA GLY A 151 -19.11 22.21 13.49
C GLY A 151 -20.32 22.09 14.43
N LYS A 152 -20.52 23.02 15.38
CA LYS A 152 -21.69 23.05 16.28
C LYS A 152 -22.55 24.28 16.07
#